data_AF-A0AA35S834-F1
#
_entry.id   AF-A0AA35S834-F1
#
_cell.length_a   1.000
_cell.length_b   1.000
_cell.length_c   1.000
_cell.angle_alpha   90.00
_cell.angle_beta   90.00
_cell.angle_gamma   90.00
#
_symmetry.space_group_name_H-M   'P 1'
#
loop_
_entity.id
_entity.type
_entity.pdbx_description
1 polymer ?
#
loop_
_entity_poly.entity_id
_entity_poly.type
_entity_poly.pdbx_seq_one_letter_code
_entity_poly.pdbx_strand_id
1 'polypeptide(L)'
;HRVLQVALSSGSGDCVPVYSGWPEKISHRGASLAALAKIWDHYGFSHVSQLYCQLQGHVMSCDPPPMELEGRENCVISVCMTARHLLHTGEYGAVKALFRSAEKLLESNGASYKLLCQCKEEVWFDWCVRTGDVGAARRHLARLQSLDSQSALLRSAILSCTVGNYTEARRLALQLLKKSSPEIKRRALELLGEVECASGRPALSLPHLMESLALCHTHHLSPFTTQLRLAQAQLQLESPYACASIATRCLLHFQTCGDVVHRGMSQFLLAQASLLTTHQDRGHLEQQDVMEVIPVLEEVVTDFQKASATGHLHKAALLLATVYDAAGYVDKRDKMAYIVRCTKSTHP
;
A
#
# COMPACT_ATOMS: atom_id res chain seq x y z
N HIS A 1 -27.28 -7.55 -0.89
CA HIS A 1 -27.87 -8.43 0.14
C HIS A 1 -26.87 -9.35 0.86
N ARG A 2 -26.21 -10.34 0.24
CA ARG A 2 -25.26 -11.25 0.96
C ARG A 2 -23.78 -10.83 1.03
N VAL A 3 -23.36 -9.83 0.24
CA VAL A 3 -21.93 -9.50 0.03
C VAL A 3 -21.30 -8.74 1.21
N LEU A 4 -22.10 -7.97 1.94
CA LEU A 4 -21.64 -7.21 3.11
C LEU A 4 -21.84 -7.98 4.41
N GLN A 5 -22.87 -8.85 4.49
CA GLN A 5 -23.07 -9.70 5.66
C GLN A 5 -21.94 -10.71 5.88
N VAL A 6 -21.32 -11.24 4.82
CA VAL A 6 -20.19 -12.19 4.93
C VAL A 6 -18.92 -11.53 5.48
N ALA A 7 -18.79 -10.20 5.37
CA ALA A 7 -17.70 -9.46 6.00
C ALA A 7 -18.02 -8.99 7.44
N LEU A 8 -19.28 -9.11 7.88
CA LEU A 8 -19.78 -8.56 9.14
C LEU A 8 -20.21 -9.62 10.18
N SER A 9 -20.21 -10.91 9.83
CA SER A 9 -20.76 -11.97 10.71
C SER A 9 -19.78 -12.57 11.72
N SER A 10 -18.90 -11.77 12.32
CA SER A 10 -18.09 -12.18 13.48
C SER A 10 -18.39 -11.34 14.73
N GLY A 11 -19.67 -11.10 14.99
CA GLY A 11 -20.14 -10.43 16.21
C GLY A 11 -21.65 -10.51 16.33
N SER A 12 -22.15 -11.49 17.08
CA SER A 12 -23.55 -11.56 17.50
C SER A 12 -23.80 -10.55 18.61
N GLY A 13 -24.83 -9.72 18.48
CA GLY A 13 -25.33 -8.88 19.56
C GLY A 13 -26.38 -7.90 19.05
N ASP A 14 -27.61 -8.08 19.53
CA ASP A 14 -28.82 -7.34 19.14
C ASP A 14 -28.64 -5.82 19.18
N CYS A 15 -29.14 -5.11 18.16
CA CYS A 15 -29.25 -3.65 18.16
C CYS A 15 -30.71 -3.23 17.94
N VAL A 16 -31.29 -2.68 19.00
CA VAL A 16 -32.59 -1.98 19.11
C VAL A 16 -32.58 -0.73 18.21
N PRO A 17 -33.72 -0.32 17.59
CA PRO A 17 -33.75 0.83 16.69
C PRO A 17 -33.86 2.13 17.49
N VAL A 18 -32.94 3.07 17.25
CA VAL A 18 -33.08 4.46 17.69
C VAL A 18 -32.64 5.38 16.56
N TYR A 19 -33.38 6.48 16.39
CA TYR A 19 -33.22 7.62 15.48
C TYR A 19 -34.06 7.61 14.20
N SER A 20 -35.38 7.78 14.40
CA SER A 20 -36.26 8.54 13.51
C SER A 20 -35.87 10.03 13.56
N GLY A 21 -35.18 10.51 12.54
CA GLY A 21 -34.83 11.93 12.46
C GLY A 21 -33.68 12.27 11.51
N TRP A 22 -33.69 11.73 10.30
CA TRP A 22 -32.84 12.26 9.22
C TRP A 22 -33.74 12.94 8.19
N PRO A 23 -33.44 14.20 7.79
CA PRO A 23 -34.32 14.94 6.89
C PRO A 23 -34.35 14.27 5.52
N GLU A 24 -35.56 14.00 5.02
CA GLU A 24 -35.90 13.40 3.72
C GLU A 24 -35.46 14.22 2.48
N LYS A 25 -34.44 15.08 2.61
CA LYS A 25 -33.95 15.97 1.54
C LYS A 25 -32.42 15.93 1.39
N ILE A 26 -31.83 14.73 1.39
CA ILE A 26 -30.54 14.50 0.71
C ILE A 26 -30.79 13.93 -0.71
N SER A 27 -31.98 14.18 -1.27
CA SER A 27 -32.29 13.87 -2.66
C SER A 27 -31.82 15.04 -3.54
N HIS A 28 -30.83 14.76 -4.40
CA HIS A 28 -30.44 15.46 -5.64
C HIS A 28 -29.19 16.37 -5.73
N ARG A 29 -28.43 16.70 -4.67
CA ARG A 29 -27.12 17.42 -4.83
C ARG A 29 -26.02 17.11 -3.80
N GLY A 30 -26.15 16.03 -3.04
CA GLY A 30 -25.07 15.56 -2.17
C GLY A 30 -24.07 14.71 -2.95
N ALA A 31 -22.77 14.92 -2.78
CA ALA A 31 -21.75 14.03 -3.35
C ALA A 31 -22.06 12.58 -2.96
N SER A 32 -21.98 11.63 -3.90
CA SER A 32 -22.21 10.21 -3.59
C SER A 32 -21.25 9.75 -2.48
N LEU A 33 -21.67 8.84 -1.59
CA LEU A 33 -20.80 8.37 -0.50
C LEU A 33 -19.52 7.73 -1.05
N ALA A 34 -19.60 7.11 -2.25
CA ALA A 34 -18.44 6.59 -2.97
C ALA A 34 -17.48 7.71 -3.43
N ALA A 35 -17.99 8.86 -3.87
CA ALA A 35 -17.16 10.02 -4.19
C ALA A 35 -16.48 10.60 -2.94
N LEU A 36 -17.22 10.71 -1.81
CA LEU A 36 -16.65 11.11 -0.52
C LEU A 36 -15.57 10.13 -0.06
N ALA A 37 -15.81 8.82 -0.17
CA ALA A 37 -14.81 7.80 0.13
C ALA A 37 -13.54 8.04 -0.69
N LYS A 38 -13.66 8.29 -2.00
CA LYS A 38 -12.52 8.56 -2.89
C LYS A 38 -11.75 9.83 -2.53
N ILE A 39 -12.45 10.88 -2.12
CA ILE A 39 -11.81 12.12 -1.64
C ILE A 39 -10.98 11.85 -0.37
N TRP A 40 -11.54 11.10 0.58
CA TRP A 40 -10.80 10.75 1.80
C TRP A 40 -9.57 9.88 1.52
N ASP A 41 -9.68 8.94 0.58
CA ASP A 41 -8.56 8.12 0.11
C ASP A 41 -7.48 8.97 -0.58
N HIS A 42 -7.90 9.94 -1.42
CA HIS A 42 -7.00 10.92 -2.06
C HIS A 42 -6.19 11.73 -1.04
N TYR A 43 -6.80 12.10 0.08
CA TYR A 43 -6.14 12.75 1.22
C TYR A 43 -5.31 11.79 2.10
N GLY A 44 -5.42 10.48 1.90
CA GLY A 44 -4.70 9.47 2.68
C GLY A 44 -5.43 8.96 3.93
N PHE A 45 -6.70 9.32 4.14
CA PHE A 45 -7.50 8.89 5.29
C PHE A 45 -8.29 7.61 4.96
N SER A 46 -7.58 6.49 4.81
CA SER A 46 -8.15 5.22 4.36
C SER A 46 -9.25 4.65 5.26
N HIS A 47 -9.18 4.83 6.58
CA HIS A 47 -10.23 4.38 7.51
C HIS A 47 -11.53 5.17 7.35
N VAL A 48 -11.43 6.48 7.16
CA VAL A 48 -12.59 7.33 6.89
C VAL A 48 -13.19 6.93 5.54
N SER A 49 -12.35 6.73 4.53
CA SER A 49 -12.78 6.21 3.23
C SER A 49 -13.54 4.88 3.35
N GLN A 50 -13.03 3.96 4.17
CA GLN A 50 -13.65 2.66 4.41
C GLN A 50 -14.99 2.77 5.14
N LEU A 51 -15.13 3.70 6.09
CA LEU A 51 -16.40 4.01 6.74
C LEU A 51 -17.46 4.43 5.71
N TYR A 52 -17.10 5.32 4.77
CA TYR A 52 -18.01 5.73 3.70
C TYR A 52 -18.35 4.57 2.75
N CYS A 53 -17.40 3.67 2.46
CA CYS A 53 -17.67 2.48 1.67
C CYS A 53 -18.65 1.52 2.38
N GLN A 54 -18.52 1.35 3.70
CA GLN A 54 -19.44 0.55 4.50
C GLN A 54 -20.84 1.18 4.53
N LEU A 55 -20.93 2.49 4.77
CA LEU A 55 -22.20 3.23 4.73
C LEU A 55 -22.89 3.10 3.37
N GLN A 56 -22.15 3.24 2.26
CA GLN A 56 -22.68 3.01 0.92
C GLN A 56 -23.25 1.60 0.77
N GLY A 57 -22.56 0.61 1.33
CA GLY A 57 -23.05 -0.77 1.37
C GLY A 57 -24.35 -0.96 2.15
N HIS A 58 -24.48 -0.29 3.30
CA HIS A 58 -25.69 -0.30 4.11
C HIS A 58 -26.87 0.36 3.40
N VAL A 59 -26.65 1.53 2.77
CA VAL A 59 -27.67 2.24 1.99
C VAL A 59 -28.21 1.36 0.85
N MET A 60 -27.34 0.59 0.20
CA MET A 60 -27.72 -0.37 -0.85
C MET A 60 -28.40 -1.65 -0.32
N SER A 61 -28.43 -1.82 1.01
CA SER A 61 -29.11 -2.93 1.68
C SER A 61 -30.45 -2.51 2.29
N CYS A 62 -30.80 -1.22 2.26
CA CYS A 62 -32.12 -0.73 2.64
C CYS A 62 -33.16 -1.16 1.60
N ASP A 63 -34.39 -1.43 2.06
CA ASP A 63 -35.50 -1.85 1.21
C ASP A 63 -36.53 -0.70 1.10
N PRO A 64 -36.92 -0.23 -0.11
CA PRO A 64 -36.42 -0.68 -1.41
C PRO A 64 -35.01 -0.16 -1.69
N PRO A 65 -34.15 -0.95 -2.36
CA PRO A 65 -32.84 -0.48 -2.76
C PRO A 65 -33.02 0.67 -3.77
N PRO A 66 -32.25 1.75 -3.68
CA PRO A 66 -32.24 2.80 -4.70
C PRO A 66 -31.74 2.18 -6.01
N MET A 67 -32.68 1.70 -6.83
CA MET A 67 -32.43 0.85 -8.00
C MET A 67 -31.91 1.62 -9.23
N GLU A 68 -31.30 2.77 -9.02
CA GLU A 68 -30.75 3.61 -10.09
C GLU A 68 -29.38 3.12 -10.55
N LEU A 69 -29.06 3.36 -11.83
CA LEU A 69 -27.77 3.01 -12.45
C LEU A 69 -26.58 3.61 -11.66
N GLU A 70 -26.75 4.83 -11.15
CA GLU A 70 -25.77 5.52 -10.30
C GLU A 70 -25.51 4.77 -8.99
N GLY A 71 -26.51 4.11 -8.42
CA GLY A 71 -26.36 3.29 -7.21
C GLY A 71 -25.45 2.08 -7.43
N ARG A 72 -25.52 1.46 -8.62
CA ARG A 72 -24.69 0.31 -9.01
C ARG A 72 -23.23 0.72 -9.21
N GLU A 73 -22.96 1.82 -9.91
CA GLU A 73 -21.59 2.31 -10.12
C GLU A 73 -20.92 2.71 -8.81
N ASN A 74 -21.65 3.43 -7.93
CA ASN A 74 -21.16 3.79 -6.61
C ASN A 74 -20.84 2.55 -5.76
N CYS A 75 -21.66 1.49 -5.85
CA CYS A 75 -21.39 0.22 -5.18
C CYS A 75 -20.10 -0.43 -5.69
N VAL A 76 -19.88 -0.46 -7.00
CA VAL A 76 -18.63 -1.00 -7.58
C VAL A 76 -17.42 -0.19 -7.13
N ILE A 77 -17.51 1.14 -7.10
CA ILE A 77 -16.43 1.99 -6.61
C ILE A 77 -16.12 1.64 -5.15
N SER A 78 -17.12 1.55 -4.28
CA SER A 78 -16.92 1.15 -2.88
C SER A 78 -16.31 -0.25 -2.73
N VAL A 79 -16.73 -1.22 -3.54
CA VAL A 79 -16.12 -2.56 -3.59
C VAL A 79 -14.65 -2.49 -3.99
N CYS A 80 -14.32 -1.70 -5.02
CA CYS A 80 -12.94 -1.52 -5.48
C CYS A 80 -12.06 -0.88 -4.40
N MET A 81 -12.59 0.12 -3.69
CA MET A 81 -11.88 0.79 -2.60
C MET A 81 -11.67 -0.13 -1.40
N THR A 82 -12.70 -0.87 -0.98
CA THR A 82 -12.58 -1.89 0.08
C THR A 82 -11.61 -2.99 -0.32
N ALA A 83 -11.58 -3.43 -1.58
CA ALA A 83 -10.62 -4.44 -2.04
C ALA A 83 -9.17 -3.95 -1.92
N ARG A 84 -8.89 -2.69 -2.29
CA ARG A 84 -7.57 -2.06 -2.11
C ARG A 84 -7.20 -1.94 -0.63
N HIS A 85 -8.14 -1.51 0.21
CA HIS A 85 -7.92 -1.45 1.66
C HIS A 85 -7.59 -2.83 2.26
N LEU A 86 -8.37 -3.86 1.91
CA LEU A 86 -8.11 -5.24 2.36
C LEU A 86 -6.77 -5.79 1.85
N LEU A 87 -6.35 -5.40 0.64
CA LEU A 87 -5.01 -5.70 0.15
C LEU A 87 -3.92 -5.02 1.01
N HIS A 88 -4.15 -3.78 1.41
CA HIS A 88 -3.23 -3.02 2.27
C HIS A 88 -3.15 -3.56 3.70
N THR A 89 -4.21 -4.18 4.21
CA THR A 89 -4.22 -4.81 5.54
C THR A 89 -3.71 -6.25 5.55
N GLY A 90 -3.50 -6.86 4.38
CA GLY A 90 -3.03 -8.25 4.23
C GLY A 90 -4.15 -9.30 4.24
N GLU A 91 -5.42 -8.89 4.15
CA GLU A 91 -6.59 -9.78 4.23
C GLU A 91 -6.96 -10.36 2.86
N TYR A 92 -6.05 -11.12 2.23
CA TYR A 92 -6.22 -11.62 0.85
C TYR A 92 -7.42 -12.55 0.68
N GLY A 93 -7.77 -13.31 1.71
CA GLY A 93 -8.95 -14.18 1.71
C GLY A 93 -10.23 -13.38 1.53
N ALA A 94 -10.35 -12.26 2.23
CA ALA A 94 -11.48 -11.35 2.13
C ALA A 94 -11.55 -10.68 0.76
N VAL A 95 -10.41 -10.29 0.17
CA VAL A 95 -10.35 -9.75 -1.20
C VAL A 95 -10.92 -10.75 -2.23
N LYS A 96 -10.53 -12.03 -2.15
CA LYS A 96 -11.06 -13.08 -3.04
C LYS A 96 -12.57 -13.24 -2.89
N ALA A 97 -13.05 -13.29 -1.65
CA ALA A 97 -14.47 -13.43 -1.37
C ALA A 97 -15.27 -12.22 -1.89
N LEU A 98 -14.74 -11.01 -1.72
CA LEU A 98 -15.35 -9.76 -2.16
C LEU A 98 -15.51 -9.71 -3.69
N PHE A 99 -14.46 -9.98 -4.46
CA PHE A 99 -14.55 -9.99 -5.92
C PHE A 99 -15.48 -11.08 -6.45
N ARG A 100 -15.41 -12.31 -5.91
CA ARG A 100 -16.35 -13.40 -6.28
C ARG A 100 -17.80 -13.02 -6.03
N SER A 101 -18.04 -12.28 -4.97
CA SER A 101 -19.39 -11.84 -4.60
C SER A 101 -19.87 -10.70 -5.50
N ALA A 102 -18.99 -9.75 -5.85
CA ALA A 102 -19.30 -8.67 -6.77
C ALA A 102 -19.55 -9.16 -8.20
N GLU A 103 -18.76 -10.13 -8.69
CA GLU A 103 -18.94 -10.73 -10.01
C GLU A 103 -20.29 -11.45 -10.18
N LYS A 104 -20.84 -12.02 -9.11
CA LYS A 104 -22.19 -12.64 -9.13
C LYS A 104 -23.32 -11.62 -9.24
N LEU A 105 -23.08 -10.38 -8.84
CA LEU A 105 -24.10 -9.31 -8.82
C LEU A 105 -24.11 -8.48 -10.10
N LEU A 106 -23.02 -8.48 -10.86
CA LEU A 106 -22.87 -7.65 -12.05
C LEU A 106 -23.05 -8.48 -13.32
N GLU A 107 -23.74 -7.90 -14.29
CA GLU A 107 -23.82 -8.44 -15.64
C GLU A 107 -22.47 -8.30 -16.35
N SER A 108 -22.06 -9.31 -17.12
CA SER A 108 -20.69 -9.47 -17.64
C SER A 108 -20.22 -8.40 -18.64
N ASN A 109 -21.10 -7.53 -19.14
CA ASN A 109 -20.81 -6.63 -20.26
C ASN A 109 -20.98 -5.13 -19.96
N GLY A 110 -21.24 -4.75 -18.70
CA GLY A 110 -21.46 -3.35 -18.31
C GLY A 110 -20.17 -2.54 -18.05
N ALA A 111 -20.27 -1.21 -18.08
CA ALA A 111 -19.18 -0.30 -17.71
C ALA A 111 -18.68 -0.53 -16.27
N SER A 112 -19.61 -0.77 -15.33
CA SER A 112 -19.29 -1.10 -13.95
C SER A 112 -18.56 -2.43 -13.82
N TYR A 113 -18.85 -3.41 -14.68
CA TYR A 113 -18.11 -4.68 -14.71
C TYR A 113 -16.68 -4.48 -15.21
N LYS A 114 -16.46 -3.63 -16.23
CA LYS A 114 -15.11 -3.26 -16.68
C LYS A 114 -14.30 -2.60 -15.57
N LEU A 115 -14.90 -1.67 -14.81
CA LEU A 115 -14.26 -1.03 -13.66
C LEU A 115 -13.87 -2.04 -12.58
N LEU A 116 -14.76 -2.98 -12.26
CA LEU A 116 -14.47 -4.07 -11.33
C LEU A 116 -13.31 -4.93 -11.82
N CYS A 117 -13.31 -5.31 -13.11
CA CYS A 117 -12.24 -6.09 -13.72
C CYS A 117 -10.91 -5.35 -13.67
N GLN A 118 -10.90 -4.05 -14.00
CA GLN A 118 -9.71 -3.23 -13.89
C GLN A 118 -9.17 -3.26 -12.45
N CYS A 119 -9.99 -2.94 -11.46
CA CYS A 119 -9.55 -2.95 -10.06
C CYS A 119 -9.06 -4.34 -9.62
N LYS A 120 -9.72 -5.41 -10.05
CA LYS A 120 -9.31 -6.78 -9.78
C LYS A 120 -7.90 -7.05 -10.31
N GLU A 121 -7.64 -6.75 -11.58
CA GLU A 121 -6.33 -6.97 -12.18
C GLU A 121 -5.24 -6.09 -11.53
N GLU A 122 -5.58 -4.86 -11.14
CA GLU A 122 -4.69 -3.97 -10.39
C GLU A 122 -4.30 -4.54 -9.03
N VAL A 123 -5.29 -4.98 -8.23
CA VAL A 123 -5.08 -5.54 -6.90
C VAL A 123 -4.25 -6.83 -6.95
N TRP A 124 -4.55 -7.72 -7.91
CA TRP A 124 -3.77 -8.95 -8.05
C TRP A 124 -2.36 -8.70 -8.58
N PHE A 125 -2.18 -7.73 -9.48
CA PHE A 125 -0.85 -7.32 -9.90
C PHE A 125 -0.03 -6.84 -8.70
N ASP A 126 -0.58 -5.93 -7.88
CA ASP A 126 0.10 -5.37 -6.72
C ASP A 126 0.45 -6.48 -5.70
N TRP A 127 -0.42 -7.47 -5.52
CA TRP A 127 -0.12 -8.66 -4.71
C TRP A 127 1.00 -9.53 -5.31
N CYS A 128 0.96 -9.83 -6.61
CA CYS A 128 1.99 -10.63 -7.27
C CYS A 128 3.37 -9.97 -7.15
N VAL A 129 3.43 -8.65 -7.35
CA VAL A 129 4.67 -7.88 -7.17
C VAL A 129 5.21 -7.99 -5.74
N ARG A 130 4.35 -7.88 -4.72
CA ARG A 130 4.75 -8.05 -3.31
C ARG A 130 5.31 -9.44 -3.02
N THR A 131 4.69 -10.48 -3.58
CA THR A 131 5.14 -11.87 -3.42
C THR A 131 6.38 -12.23 -4.23
N GLY A 132 6.70 -11.44 -5.27
CA GLY A 132 7.80 -11.73 -6.20
C GLY A 132 7.42 -12.61 -7.39
N ASP A 133 6.15 -12.97 -7.58
CA ASP A 133 5.71 -13.76 -8.74
C ASP A 133 5.61 -12.86 -10.00
N VAL A 134 6.74 -12.68 -10.66
CA VAL A 134 6.87 -11.91 -11.91
C VAL A 134 6.02 -12.54 -13.04
N GLY A 135 5.86 -13.86 -13.07
CA GLY A 135 5.11 -14.56 -14.09
C GLY A 135 3.61 -14.28 -14.00
N ALA A 136 3.03 -14.36 -12.80
CA ALA A 136 1.65 -13.97 -12.55
C ALA A 136 1.45 -12.46 -12.78
N ALA A 137 2.36 -11.61 -12.32
CA ALA A 137 2.28 -10.17 -12.53
C ALA A 137 2.19 -9.81 -14.02
N ARG A 138 3.00 -10.43 -14.89
CA ARG A 138 2.91 -10.23 -16.35
C ARG A 138 1.56 -10.62 -16.95
N ARG A 139 0.95 -11.70 -16.48
CA ARG A 139 -0.38 -12.14 -16.94
C ARG A 139 -1.47 -11.14 -16.57
N HIS A 140 -1.44 -10.61 -15.34
CA HIS A 140 -2.36 -9.55 -14.91
C HIS A 140 -2.14 -8.25 -15.68
N LEU A 141 -0.88 -7.89 -15.94
CA LEU A 141 -0.52 -6.71 -16.73
C LEU A 141 -1.05 -6.80 -18.17
N ALA A 142 -0.92 -7.95 -18.84
CA ALA A 142 -1.42 -8.15 -20.19
C ALA A 142 -2.95 -7.97 -20.28
N ARG A 143 -3.69 -8.44 -19.28
CA ARG A 143 -5.14 -8.21 -19.18
C ARG A 143 -5.46 -6.73 -18.93
N LEU A 144 -4.73 -6.09 -18.01
CA LEU A 144 -4.92 -4.69 -17.67
C LEU A 144 -4.65 -3.75 -18.86
N GLN A 145 -3.69 -4.06 -19.73
CA GLN A 145 -3.37 -3.26 -20.92
C GLN A 145 -4.58 -3.08 -21.86
N SER A 146 -5.46 -4.08 -21.93
CA SER A 146 -6.71 -3.99 -22.72
C SER A 146 -7.81 -3.15 -22.05
N LEU A 147 -7.72 -2.93 -20.73
CA LEU A 147 -8.71 -2.22 -19.92
C LEU A 147 -8.32 -0.76 -19.69
N ASP A 148 -7.07 -0.51 -19.29
CA ASP A 148 -6.53 0.82 -19.02
C ASP A 148 -5.03 0.88 -19.38
N SER A 149 -4.73 1.65 -20.43
CA SER A 149 -3.38 1.81 -20.94
C SER A 149 -2.46 2.60 -20.01
N GLN A 150 -2.99 3.56 -19.24
CA GLN A 150 -2.17 4.37 -18.32
C GLN A 150 -1.81 3.58 -17.06
N SER A 151 -2.81 2.92 -16.46
CA SER A 151 -2.59 2.04 -15.30
C SER A 151 -1.65 0.88 -15.65
N ALA A 152 -1.80 0.29 -16.84
CA ALA A 152 -0.87 -0.72 -17.35
C ALA A 152 0.54 -0.15 -17.54
N LEU A 153 0.70 1.05 -18.11
CA LEU A 153 2.03 1.66 -18.31
C LEU A 153 2.75 1.89 -16.97
N LEU A 154 2.04 2.39 -15.95
CA LEU A 154 2.59 2.56 -14.59
C LEU A 154 3.01 1.23 -13.99
N ARG A 155 2.17 0.20 -14.08
CA ARG A 155 2.48 -1.13 -13.54
C ARG A 155 3.58 -1.84 -14.31
N SER A 156 3.70 -1.60 -15.62
CA SER A 156 4.85 -2.05 -16.40
C SER A 156 6.15 -1.43 -15.90
N ALA A 157 6.14 -0.15 -15.55
CA ALA A 157 7.32 0.53 -15.00
C ALA A 157 7.70 -0.04 -13.63
N ILE A 158 6.72 -0.27 -12.75
CA ILE A 158 6.91 -0.92 -11.44
C ILE A 158 7.51 -2.32 -11.62
N LEU A 159 6.95 -3.13 -12.52
CA LEU A 159 7.44 -4.48 -12.79
C LEU A 159 8.89 -4.45 -13.29
N SER A 160 9.22 -3.57 -14.24
CA SER A 160 10.59 -3.39 -14.72
C SER A 160 11.56 -3.05 -13.59
N CYS A 161 11.14 -2.19 -12.65
CA CYS A 161 11.93 -1.86 -11.46
C CYS A 161 12.13 -3.08 -10.55
N THR A 162 11.09 -3.87 -10.32
CA THR A 162 11.16 -5.05 -9.44
C THR A 162 12.04 -6.17 -10.00
N VAL A 163 12.12 -6.30 -11.33
CA VAL A 163 12.99 -7.26 -12.02
C VAL A 163 14.45 -6.76 -12.09
N GLY A 164 14.71 -5.50 -11.73
CA GLY A 164 16.04 -4.88 -11.82
C GLY A 164 16.36 -4.26 -13.19
N ASN A 165 15.40 -4.19 -14.12
CA ASN A 165 15.56 -3.49 -15.39
C ASN A 165 15.30 -1.98 -15.22
N TYR A 166 16.24 -1.31 -14.55
CA TYR A 166 16.13 0.11 -14.17
C TYR A 166 16.10 1.07 -15.37
N THR A 167 16.76 0.74 -16.49
CA THR A 167 16.76 1.57 -17.70
C THR A 167 15.38 1.66 -18.32
N GLU A 168 14.70 0.51 -18.43
CA GLU A 168 13.34 0.44 -18.95
C GLU A 168 12.33 1.06 -17.97
N ALA A 169 12.47 0.80 -16.68
CA ALA A 169 11.62 1.41 -15.66
C ALA A 169 11.67 2.95 -15.73
N ARG A 170 12.88 3.51 -15.85
CA ARG A 170 13.11 4.95 -16.01
C ARG A 170 12.46 5.49 -17.28
N ARG A 171 12.63 4.81 -18.41
CA ARG A 171 12.04 5.20 -19.71
C ARG A 171 10.51 5.28 -19.62
N LEU A 172 9.88 4.26 -19.05
CA LEU A 172 8.42 4.19 -18.89
C LEU A 172 7.91 5.25 -17.89
N ALA A 173 8.62 5.47 -16.78
CA ALA A 173 8.25 6.50 -15.80
C ALA A 173 8.33 7.92 -16.39
N LEU A 174 9.37 8.23 -17.17
CA LEU A 174 9.47 9.52 -17.88
C LEU A 174 8.36 9.71 -18.92
N GLN A 175 7.90 8.62 -19.55
CA GLN A 175 6.76 8.67 -20.47
C GLN A 175 5.46 9.07 -19.74
N LEU A 176 5.24 8.57 -18.52
CA LEU A 176 4.08 8.90 -17.69
C LEU A 176 4.05 10.37 -17.26
N LEU A 177 5.19 11.05 -17.16
CA LEU A 177 5.21 12.47 -16.77
C LEU A 177 4.58 13.41 -17.81
N LYS A 178 4.53 13.01 -19.09
CA LYS A 178 4.15 13.92 -20.18
C LYS A 178 2.63 14.17 -20.31
N LYS A 179 1.78 13.19 -20.01
CA LYS A 179 0.32 13.26 -20.25
C LYS A 179 -0.51 12.46 -19.23
N SER A 180 -0.25 12.64 -17.94
CA SER A 180 -0.98 11.90 -16.88
C SER A 180 -1.58 12.82 -15.83
N SER A 181 -2.54 12.28 -15.07
CA SER A 181 -3.11 12.95 -13.90
C SER A 181 -2.03 13.25 -12.84
N PRO A 182 -2.25 14.23 -11.95
CA PRO A 182 -1.32 14.53 -10.86
C PRO A 182 -0.97 13.30 -10.00
N GLU A 183 -1.95 12.42 -9.74
CA GLU A 183 -1.74 11.19 -8.99
C GLU A 183 -0.77 10.22 -9.68
N ILE A 184 -0.92 10.02 -11.00
CA ILE A 184 -0.03 9.17 -11.78
C ILE A 184 1.36 9.81 -11.88
N LYS A 185 1.44 11.14 -12.07
CA LYS A 185 2.72 11.86 -12.09
C LYS A 185 3.47 11.71 -10.76
N ARG A 186 2.78 11.88 -9.64
CA ARG A 186 3.33 11.64 -8.30
C ARG A 186 3.92 10.24 -8.17
N ARG A 187 3.16 9.19 -8.57
CA ARG A 187 3.64 7.79 -8.55
C ARG A 187 4.82 7.54 -9.49
N ALA A 188 4.82 8.16 -10.67
CA ALA A 188 5.92 8.05 -11.62
C ALA A 188 7.21 8.72 -11.08
N LEU A 189 7.10 9.86 -10.40
CA LEU A 189 8.22 10.52 -9.73
C LEU A 189 8.75 9.72 -8.53
N GLU A 190 7.86 9.13 -7.73
CA GLU A 190 8.27 8.19 -6.67
C GLU A 190 9.06 7.01 -7.24
N LEU A 191 8.57 6.43 -8.35
CA LEU A 191 9.24 5.32 -9.02
C LEU A 191 10.60 5.74 -9.60
N LEU A 192 10.72 6.93 -10.17
CA LEU A 192 12.01 7.47 -10.61
C LEU A 192 12.98 7.60 -9.42
N GLY A 193 12.50 8.11 -8.29
CA GLY A 193 13.29 8.17 -7.06
C GLY A 193 13.78 6.78 -6.62
N GLU A 194 12.89 5.79 -6.61
CA GLU A 194 13.23 4.40 -6.28
C GLU A 194 14.25 3.79 -7.25
N VAL A 195 14.10 4.04 -8.56
CA VAL A 195 15.03 3.57 -9.59
C VAL A 195 16.43 4.19 -9.42
N GLU A 196 16.53 5.49 -9.14
CA GLU A 196 17.81 6.15 -8.91
C GLU A 196 18.50 5.64 -7.64
N CYS A 197 17.74 5.45 -6.55
CA CYS A 197 18.24 4.82 -5.33
C CYS A 197 18.72 3.38 -5.56
N ALA A 198 17.94 2.57 -6.27
CA ALA A 198 18.27 1.18 -6.59
C ALA A 198 19.48 1.06 -7.54
N SER A 199 19.70 2.07 -8.38
CA SER A 199 20.87 2.18 -9.27
C SER A 199 22.13 2.70 -8.55
N GLY A 200 22.09 2.90 -7.23
CA GLY A 200 23.23 3.41 -6.45
C GLY A 200 23.47 4.92 -6.58
N ARG A 201 22.45 5.69 -7.03
CA ARG A 201 22.54 7.15 -7.20
C ARG A 201 21.49 7.88 -6.37
N PRO A 202 21.47 7.71 -5.03
CA PRO A 202 20.43 8.27 -4.17
C PRO A 202 20.34 9.81 -4.24
N ALA A 203 21.44 10.52 -4.51
CA ALA A 203 21.42 11.97 -4.68
C ALA A 203 20.53 12.43 -5.86
N LEU A 204 20.49 11.65 -6.95
CA LEU A 204 19.64 11.97 -8.12
C LEU A 204 18.16 11.67 -7.87
N SER A 205 17.82 10.93 -6.83
CA SER A 205 16.43 10.68 -6.43
C SER A 205 15.78 11.93 -5.82
N LEU A 206 16.56 12.78 -5.14
CA LEU A 206 16.02 13.88 -4.34
C LEU A 206 15.19 14.88 -5.15
N PRO A 207 15.62 15.37 -6.32
CA PRO A 207 14.81 16.30 -7.12
C PRO A 207 13.46 15.69 -7.51
N HIS A 208 13.42 14.41 -7.90
CA HIS A 208 12.18 13.73 -8.27
C HIS A 208 11.23 13.57 -7.08
N LEU A 209 11.76 13.21 -5.90
CA LEU A 209 10.96 13.05 -4.68
C LEU A 209 10.47 14.40 -4.15
N MET A 210 11.26 15.46 -4.26
CA MET A 210 10.85 16.83 -3.89
C MET A 210 9.77 17.36 -4.84
N GLU A 211 9.89 17.12 -6.15
CA GLU A 211 8.85 17.46 -7.12
C GLU A 211 7.55 16.69 -6.84
N SER A 212 7.66 15.41 -6.49
CA SER A 212 6.51 14.58 -6.08
C SER A 212 5.83 15.14 -4.83
N LEU A 213 6.60 15.57 -3.83
CA LEU A 213 6.06 16.25 -2.65
C LEU A 213 5.39 17.57 -3.02
N ALA A 214 5.99 18.37 -3.90
CA ALA A 214 5.36 19.62 -4.35
C ALA A 214 4.00 19.34 -5.00
N LEU A 215 3.87 18.31 -5.84
CA LEU A 215 2.59 17.88 -6.40
C LEU A 215 1.59 17.44 -5.32
N CYS A 216 2.04 16.77 -4.26
CA CYS A 216 1.16 16.43 -3.14
C CYS A 216 0.57 17.68 -2.49
N HIS A 217 1.38 18.72 -2.29
CA HIS A 217 0.92 19.96 -1.65
C HIS A 217 -0.01 20.76 -2.58
N THR A 218 0.30 20.84 -3.88
CA THR A 218 -0.50 21.61 -4.85
C THR A 218 -1.84 20.96 -5.18
N HIS A 219 -1.92 19.63 -5.15
CA HIS A 219 -3.13 18.87 -5.48
C HIS A 219 -3.79 18.18 -4.28
N HIS A 220 -3.33 18.51 -3.07
CA HIS A 220 -3.79 17.92 -1.81
C HIS A 220 -3.79 16.38 -1.86
N LEU A 221 -2.73 15.76 -2.39
CA LEU A 221 -2.55 14.31 -2.33
C LEU A 221 -1.87 13.94 -1.01
N SER A 222 -2.09 12.70 -0.53
CA SER A 222 -1.33 12.16 0.59
C SER A 222 0.19 12.23 0.32
N PRO A 223 1.00 12.89 1.18
CA PRO A 223 2.44 13.03 0.98
C PRO A 223 3.24 11.86 1.59
N PHE A 224 2.62 11.01 2.41
CA PHE A 224 3.33 10.10 3.31
C PHE A 224 4.13 9.01 2.59
N THR A 225 3.65 8.49 1.46
CA THR A 225 4.43 7.52 0.66
C THR A 225 5.67 8.17 0.07
N THR A 226 5.55 9.40 -0.46
CA THR A 226 6.69 10.13 -1.03
C THR A 226 7.69 10.50 0.06
N GLN A 227 7.20 10.93 1.23
CA GLN A 227 8.04 11.21 2.40
C GLN A 227 8.81 9.97 2.86
N LEU A 228 8.18 8.80 2.86
CA LEU A 228 8.84 7.56 3.23
C LEU A 228 9.95 7.18 2.23
N ARG A 229 9.73 7.37 0.92
CA ARG A 229 10.77 7.19 -0.10
C ARG A 229 11.90 8.20 0.04
N LEU A 230 11.59 9.43 0.43
CA LEU A 230 12.60 10.44 0.76
C LEU A 230 13.43 10.02 1.97
N ALA A 231 12.81 9.51 3.04
CA ALA A 231 13.53 9.00 4.21
C ALA A 231 14.50 7.87 3.82
N GLN A 232 14.06 6.94 2.96
CA GLN A 232 14.92 5.89 2.41
C GLN A 232 16.13 6.45 1.64
N ALA A 233 15.92 7.47 0.79
CA ALA A 233 17.01 8.13 0.06
C ALA A 233 17.99 8.85 1.01
N GLN A 234 17.48 9.53 2.04
CA GLN A 234 18.30 10.21 3.06
C GLN A 234 19.16 9.22 3.86
N LEU A 235 18.62 8.04 4.17
CA LEU A 235 19.38 6.98 4.83
C LEU A 235 20.54 6.49 3.94
N GLN A 236 20.32 6.34 2.64
CA GLN A 236 21.37 5.96 1.67
C GLN A 236 22.42 7.07 1.45
N LEU A 237 22.09 8.32 1.77
CA LEU A 237 23.01 9.46 1.77
C LEU A 237 23.69 9.68 3.13
N GLU A 238 23.64 8.67 4.01
CA GLU A 238 24.26 8.69 5.34
C GLU A 238 23.74 9.83 6.24
N SER A 239 22.48 10.23 6.05
CA SER A 239 21.79 11.21 6.90
C SER A 239 20.70 10.54 7.76
N PRO A 240 21.08 9.77 8.80
CA PRO A 240 20.13 8.99 9.59
C PRO A 240 19.20 9.85 10.44
N TYR A 241 19.64 11.03 10.90
CA TYR A 241 18.79 11.99 11.63
C TYR A 241 17.62 12.50 10.79
N ALA A 242 17.88 12.87 9.53
CA ALA A 242 16.83 13.30 8.60
C ALA A 242 15.86 12.16 8.30
N CYS A 243 16.38 10.94 8.10
CA CYS A 243 15.56 9.75 7.93
C CYS A 243 14.65 9.50 9.15
N ALA A 244 15.20 9.51 10.36
CA ALA A 244 14.45 9.24 11.59
C ALA A 244 13.33 10.26 11.82
N SER A 245 13.61 11.55 11.59
CA SER A 245 12.60 12.62 11.71
C SER A 245 11.42 12.39 10.75
N ILE A 246 11.70 12.10 9.48
CA ILE A 246 10.66 11.88 8.47
C ILE A 246 9.91 10.58 8.73
N ALA A 247 10.61 9.49 9.04
CA ALA A 247 10.02 8.18 9.27
C ALA A 247 9.12 8.17 10.51
N THR A 248 9.48 8.89 11.58
CA THR A 248 8.62 9.05 12.77
C THR A 248 7.29 9.71 12.42
N ARG A 249 7.33 10.79 11.64
CA ARG A 249 6.10 11.47 11.18
C ARG A 249 5.24 10.56 10.31
N CYS A 250 5.86 9.78 9.42
CA CYS A 250 5.14 8.83 8.58
C CYS A 250 4.53 7.69 9.39
N LEU A 251 5.23 7.20 10.42
CA LEU A 251 4.78 6.09 11.26
C LEU A 251 3.45 6.41 11.95
N LEU A 252 3.29 7.61 12.51
CA LEU A 252 2.03 8.04 13.15
C LEU A 252 0.84 7.94 12.18
N HIS A 253 1.06 8.32 10.93
CA HIS A 253 0.03 8.19 9.90
C HIS A 253 -0.20 6.72 9.51
N PHE A 254 0.85 5.93 9.30
CA PHE A 254 0.68 4.56 8.84
C PHE A 254 0.14 3.61 9.91
N GLN A 255 0.34 3.92 11.19
CA GLN A 255 -0.33 3.20 12.28
C GLN A 255 -1.85 3.38 12.25
N THR A 256 -2.32 4.55 11.80
CA THR A 256 -3.74 4.91 11.85
C THR A 256 -4.46 4.77 10.53
N CYS A 257 -3.80 4.93 9.38
CA CYS A 257 -4.42 4.97 8.04
C CYS A 257 -3.59 4.23 6.97
N GLY A 258 -2.53 3.53 7.36
CA GLY A 258 -1.53 3.01 6.43
C GLY A 258 -1.72 1.60 5.94
N ASP A 259 -1.00 1.31 4.87
CA ASP A 259 -0.70 -0.03 4.40
C ASP A 259 0.32 -0.69 5.33
N VAL A 260 0.12 -1.98 5.63
CA VAL A 260 0.97 -2.75 6.55
C VAL A 260 2.42 -2.77 6.05
N VAL A 261 2.63 -2.78 4.73
CA VAL A 261 3.98 -2.67 4.15
C VAL A 261 4.61 -1.32 4.50
N HIS A 262 3.89 -0.22 4.35
CA HIS A 262 4.42 1.12 4.61
C HIS A 262 4.66 1.37 6.11
N ARG A 263 3.82 0.78 6.98
CA ARG A 263 4.05 0.76 8.43
C ARG A 263 5.35 0.02 8.76
N GLY A 264 5.50 -1.22 8.28
CA GLY A 264 6.71 -2.02 8.48
C GLY A 264 7.96 -1.34 7.89
N MET A 265 7.86 -0.71 6.72
CA MET A 265 8.98 0.06 6.13
C MET A 265 9.36 1.27 6.99
N SER A 266 8.38 1.96 7.59
CA SER A 266 8.66 3.12 8.46
C SER A 266 9.38 2.71 9.74
N GLN A 267 8.89 1.64 10.39
CA GLN A 267 9.56 1.04 11.56
C GLN A 267 10.95 0.51 11.20
N PHE A 268 11.09 -0.14 10.05
CA PHE A 268 12.39 -0.65 9.57
C PHE A 268 13.40 0.47 9.35
N LEU A 269 13.00 1.57 8.70
CA LEU A 269 13.87 2.72 8.49
C LEU A 269 14.25 3.42 9.80
N LEU A 270 13.34 3.47 10.79
CA LEU A 270 13.64 3.99 12.12
C LEU A 270 14.66 3.12 12.85
N ALA A 271 14.49 1.79 12.80
CA ALA A 271 15.45 0.85 13.37
C ALA A 271 16.85 1.01 12.73
N GLN A 272 16.92 1.09 11.40
CA GLN A 272 18.19 1.32 10.70
C GLN A 272 18.81 2.68 11.04
N ALA A 273 18.00 3.74 11.08
CA ALA A 273 18.47 5.07 11.42
C ALA A 273 19.00 5.12 12.86
N SER A 274 18.32 4.49 13.81
CA SER A 274 18.76 4.41 15.22
C SER A 274 20.11 3.71 15.36
N LEU A 275 20.29 2.56 14.71
CA LEU A 275 21.58 1.85 14.72
C LEU A 275 22.69 2.71 14.10
N LEU A 276 22.40 3.42 13.00
CA LEU A 276 23.38 4.29 12.34
C LEU A 276 23.71 5.55 13.15
N THR A 277 22.73 6.19 13.81
CA THR A 277 23.01 7.35 14.68
C THR A 277 23.90 6.96 15.85
N THR A 278 23.60 5.84 16.52
CA THR A 278 24.42 5.35 17.63
C THR A 278 25.85 5.07 17.17
N HIS A 279 26.01 4.43 16.02
CA HIS A 279 27.34 4.17 15.46
C HIS A 279 28.07 5.47 15.08
N GLN A 280 27.39 6.48 14.52
CA GLN A 280 27.99 7.77 14.18
C GLN A 280 28.43 8.56 15.43
N ASP A 281 27.63 8.53 16.50
CA ASP A 281 27.89 9.29 17.72
C ASP A 281 28.97 8.65 18.60
N ARG A 282 28.96 7.32 18.71
CA ARG A 282 29.79 6.55 19.67
C ARG A 282 30.92 5.74 19.02
N GLY A 283 30.90 5.57 17.69
CA GLY A 283 31.86 4.76 16.95
C GLY A 283 31.73 3.24 17.15
N HIS A 284 30.81 2.79 18.01
CA HIS A 284 30.49 1.39 18.28
C HIS A 284 29.02 1.24 18.68
N LEU A 285 28.45 0.06 18.45
CA LEU A 285 27.10 -0.28 18.88
C LEU A 285 27.17 -0.91 20.28
N GLU A 286 26.54 -0.26 21.27
CA GLU A 286 26.41 -0.88 22.59
C GLU A 286 25.33 -1.97 22.56
N GLN A 287 25.49 -2.96 23.42
CA GLN A 287 24.55 -4.07 23.51
C GLN A 287 23.13 -3.60 23.87
N GLN A 288 22.99 -2.52 24.65
CA GLN A 288 21.70 -1.94 25.00
C GLN A 288 20.96 -1.38 23.77
N ASP A 289 21.65 -0.62 22.91
CA ASP A 289 21.07 -0.03 21.70
C ASP A 289 20.57 -1.13 20.74
N VAL A 290 21.33 -2.23 20.64
CA VAL A 290 20.95 -3.41 19.85
C VAL A 290 19.69 -4.07 20.43
N MET A 291 19.57 -4.16 21.75
CA MET A 291 18.44 -4.77 22.44
C MET A 291 17.14 -3.96 22.30
N GLU A 292 17.21 -2.63 22.26
CA GLU A 292 16.05 -1.75 22.09
C GLU A 292 15.42 -1.88 20.68
N VAL A 293 16.22 -2.20 19.67
CA VAL A 293 15.78 -2.32 18.27
C VAL A 293 15.13 -3.69 17.96
N ILE A 294 15.48 -4.74 18.70
CA ILE A 294 14.93 -6.10 18.51
C ILE A 294 13.40 -6.15 18.46
N PRO A 295 12.64 -5.63 19.45
CA PRO A 295 11.18 -5.73 19.44
C PRO A 295 10.57 -5.03 18.23
N VAL A 296 11.14 -3.90 17.81
CA VAL A 296 10.68 -3.17 16.62
C VAL A 296 10.91 -4.00 15.35
N LEU A 297 12.08 -4.63 15.21
CA LEU A 297 12.38 -5.48 14.06
C LEU A 297 11.56 -6.78 14.05
N GLU A 298 11.26 -7.36 15.22
CA GLU A 298 10.34 -8.49 15.34
C GLU A 298 8.95 -8.10 14.82
N GLU A 299 8.42 -6.93 15.19
CA GLU A 299 7.14 -6.41 14.68
C GLU A 299 7.19 -6.20 13.16
N VAL A 300 8.25 -5.59 12.63
CA VAL A 300 8.47 -5.39 11.19
C VAL A 300 8.41 -6.71 10.41
N VAL A 301 9.03 -7.77 10.94
CA VAL A 301 9.00 -9.10 10.32
C VAL A 301 7.57 -9.64 10.30
N THR A 302 6.80 -9.47 11.39
CA THR A 302 5.38 -9.89 11.41
C THR A 302 4.53 -9.12 10.39
N ASP A 303 4.78 -7.81 10.25
CA ASP A 303 4.09 -6.96 9.27
C ASP A 303 4.40 -7.38 7.83
N PHE A 304 5.67 -7.61 7.49
CA PHE A 304 6.05 -8.06 6.16
C PHE A 304 5.57 -9.48 5.84
N GLN A 305 5.49 -10.36 6.85
CA GLN A 305 4.85 -11.67 6.71
C GLN A 305 3.36 -11.54 6.44
N LYS A 306 2.64 -10.71 7.20
CA LYS A 306 1.21 -10.45 6.98
C LYS A 306 0.97 -9.90 5.56
N ALA A 307 1.82 -9.00 5.10
CA ALA A 307 1.74 -8.40 3.77
C ALA A 307 2.34 -9.27 2.64
N SER A 308 2.83 -10.47 2.94
CA SER A 308 3.49 -11.37 1.99
C SER A 308 4.57 -10.68 1.13
N ALA A 309 5.25 -9.68 1.71
CA ALA A 309 6.20 -8.82 1.02
C ALA A 309 7.60 -9.46 1.05
N THR A 310 7.85 -10.42 0.16
CA THR A 310 9.01 -11.32 0.23
C THR A 310 10.36 -10.59 0.14
N GLY A 311 10.47 -9.57 -0.71
CA GLY A 311 11.70 -8.77 -0.86
C GLY A 311 12.03 -7.92 0.38
N HIS A 312 11.01 -7.35 1.03
CA HIS A 312 11.20 -6.59 2.28
C HIS A 312 11.45 -7.50 3.48
N LEU A 313 10.73 -8.64 3.53
CA LEU A 313 10.94 -9.67 4.54
C LEU A 313 12.37 -10.20 4.52
N HIS A 314 12.96 -10.42 3.34
CA HIS A 314 14.35 -10.85 3.22
C HIS A 314 15.32 -9.87 3.90
N LYS A 315 15.18 -8.57 3.60
CA LYS A 315 16.04 -7.51 4.17
C LYS A 315 15.86 -7.37 5.68
N ALA A 316 14.61 -7.42 6.14
CA ALA A 316 14.30 -7.33 7.57
C ALA A 316 14.82 -8.54 8.35
N ALA A 317 14.61 -9.75 7.83
CA ALA A 317 15.11 -10.97 8.45
C ALA A 317 16.64 -11.03 8.47
N LEU A 318 17.31 -10.51 7.43
CA LEU A 318 18.77 -10.41 7.40
C LEU A 318 19.29 -9.46 8.49
N LEU A 319 18.70 -8.26 8.59
CA LEU A 319 19.10 -7.30 9.62
C LEU A 319 18.83 -7.86 11.03
N LEU A 320 17.66 -8.47 11.24
CA LEU A 320 17.32 -9.06 12.53
C LEU A 320 18.24 -10.24 12.89
N ALA A 321 18.65 -11.06 11.92
CA ALA A 321 19.64 -12.11 12.15
C ALA A 321 20.98 -11.53 12.61
N THR A 322 21.47 -10.45 11.99
CA THR A 322 22.71 -9.78 12.41
C THR A 322 22.61 -9.16 13.80
N VAL A 323 21.44 -8.59 14.14
CA VAL A 323 21.15 -8.03 15.45
C VAL A 323 21.10 -9.13 16.52
N TYR A 324 20.48 -10.28 16.24
CA TYR A 324 20.49 -11.42 17.16
C TYR A 324 21.88 -12.03 17.37
N ASP A 325 22.70 -12.09 16.31
CA ASP A 325 24.07 -12.57 16.41
C ASP A 325 24.91 -11.64 17.31
N ALA A 326 24.78 -10.32 17.13
CA ALA A 326 25.42 -9.32 17.99
C ALA A 326 24.92 -9.38 19.44
N ALA A 327 23.64 -9.72 19.66
CA ALA A 327 23.06 -9.90 20.99
C ALA A 327 23.35 -11.28 21.63
N GLY A 328 23.90 -12.24 20.89
CA GLY A 328 24.19 -13.60 21.36
C GLY A 328 23.01 -14.59 21.32
N TYR A 329 21.90 -14.27 20.66
CA TYR A 329 20.72 -15.14 20.54
C TYR A 329 20.82 -16.10 19.35
N VAL A 330 21.55 -17.21 19.53
CA VAL A 330 21.82 -18.20 18.48
C VAL A 330 20.54 -18.85 17.92
N ASP A 331 19.62 -19.29 18.77
CA ASP A 331 18.39 -19.97 18.32
C ASP A 331 17.50 -19.06 17.45
N LYS A 332 17.35 -17.80 17.87
CA LYS A 332 16.56 -16.80 17.13
C LYS A 332 17.23 -16.41 15.82
N ARG A 333 18.57 -16.28 15.81
CA ARG A 333 19.36 -16.04 14.60
C ARG A 333 19.15 -17.15 13.58
N ASP A 334 19.23 -18.42 14.00
CA ASP A 334 19.10 -19.56 13.08
C ASP A 334 17.70 -19.64 12.46
N LYS A 335 16.65 -19.30 13.23
CA LYS A 335 15.28 -19.14 12.72
C LYS A 335 15.19 -18.05 11.65
N MET A 336 15.83 -16.89 11.86
CA MET A 336 15.85 -15.82 10.86
C MET A 336 16.69 -16.17 9.64
N ALA A 337 17.84 -16.85 9.82
CA ALA A 337 18.67 -17.34 8.73
C ALA A 337 17.92 -18.34 7.83
N TYR A 338 17.08 -19.19 8.43
CA TYR A 338 16.18 -20.07 7.67
C TYR A 338 15.20 -19.27 6.78
N ILE A 339 14.57 -18.23 7.32
CA ILE A 339 13.67 -17.35 6.55
C ILE A 339 14.42 -16.66 5.40
N VAL A 340 15.63 -16.17 5.64
CA VAL A 340 16.50 -15.56 4.62
C VAL A 340 16.81 -16.57 3.50
N ARG A 341 17.08 -17.83 3.85
CA ARG A 341 17.32 -18.90 2.87
C ARG A 341 16.09 -19.21 2.03
N CYS A 342 14.92 -19.29 2.65
CA CYS A 342 13.66 -19.53 1.93
C CYS A 342 13.33 -18.39 0.96
N THR A 343 13.50 -17.14 1.39
CA THR A 343 13.17 -15.94 0.59
C THR A 343 14.16 -15.68 -0.56
N LYS A 344 15.44 -16.05 -0.41
CA LYS A 344 16.45 -15.94 -1.49
C LYS A 344 16.13 -16.83 -2.70
N SER A 345 15.43 -17.95 -2.50
CA SER A 345 15.01 -18.81 -3.61
C SER A 345 13.93 -18.16 -4.50
N THR A 346 13.22 -17.16 -3.98
CA THR A 346 12.13 -16.46 -4.67
C THR A 346 12.54 -15.13 -5.30
N HIS A 347 13.70 -14.57 -4.94
CA HIS A 347 14.25 -13.32 -5.47
C HIS A 347 15.75 -13.48 -5.78
N PRO A 348 16.17 -13.51 -7.06
CA PRO A 348 17.57 -13.60 -7.44
C PRO A 348 18.37 -12.30 -7.18
#